data_AF-A0A8J9W3E3-F1
#
_entry.id   AF-A0A8J9W3E3-F1
#
_cell.length_a   1.000
_cell.length_b   1.000
_cell.length_c   1.000
_cell.angle_alpha   90.00
_cell.angle_beta   90.00
_cell.angle_gamma   90.00
#
_symmetry.space_group_name_H-M   'P 1'
#
loop_
_entity.id
_entity.type
_entity.pdbx_description
1 polymer ?
#
loop_
_entity_poly.entity_id
_entity_poly.type
_entity_poly.pdbx_seq_one_letter_code
_entity_poly.pdbx_strand_id
1 'polypeptide(L)'
;MSSRDRASRRGAPLVNSTTGPGQDISLALWKGVEVQGQTKLLWEDPSKVGWSYNSAYRWELKHRVDIGLIRFRLYEGSRLVVDSGDVLDASLHGGRLGVYCYSQENVVWSDLVTKCDDTPPPDITSA
;
A
#
# COMPACT_ATOMS: atom_id res chain seq x y z
N MET A 1 26.53 -0.65 -16.91
CA MET A 1 25.11 -0.23 -17.03
C MET A 1 24.66 0.19 -15.64
N SER A 2 24.27 1.46 -15.50
CA SER A 2 24.07 2.14 -14.21
C SER A 2 22.96 1.49 -13.38
N SER A 3 23.31 0.91 -12.21
CA SER A 3 22.36 0.23 -11.32
C SER A 3 21.56 1.19 -10.42
N ARG A 4 21.42 2.46 -10.82
CA ARG A 4 20.75 3.51 -10.03
C ARG A 4 19.34 3.87 -10.49
N ASP A 5 18.88 3.35 -11.64
CA ASP A 5 17.61 3.80 -12.27
C ASP A 5 16.39 2.93 -11.99
N ARG A 6 16.41 2.09 -10.95
CA ARG A 6 15.24 1.27 -10.61
C ARG A 6 15.00 1.17 -9.11
N ALA A 7 15.16 2.29 -8.42
CA ALA A 7 14.70 2.44 -7.04
C ALA A 7 13.24 2.03 -6.94
N SER A 8 12.96 1.16 -5.95
CA SER A 8 11.65 0.66 -5.51
C SER A 8 10.50 1.57 -5.91
N ARG A 9 9.71 1.16 -6.91
CA ARG A 9 8.45 1.83 -7.24
C ARG A 9 7.52 1.67 -6.04
N ARG A 10 7.15 2.78 -5.42
CA ARG A 10 6.14 2.79 -4.36
C ARG A 10 4.78 2.70 -5.02
N GLY A 11 4.10 1.59 -4.79
CA GLY A 11 2.75 1.40 -5.27
C GLY A 11 1.97 0.54 -4.30
N ALA A 12 0.65 0.55 -4.46
CA ALA A 12 -0.27 -0.31 -3.72
C ALA A 12 -0.69 -1.47 -4.63
N PRO A 13 0.04 -2.61 -4.64
CA PRO A 13 -0.39 -3.77 -5.39
C PRO A 13 -1.52 -4.50 -4.64
N LEU A 14 -2.58 -4.81 -5.37
CA LEU A 14 -3.56 -5.79 -4.97
C LEU A 14 -3.11 -7.16 -5.47
N VAL A 15 -3.00 -8.13 -4.56
CA VAL A 15 -2.60 -9.50 -4.88
C VAL A 15 -3.85 -10.35 -5.13
N ASN A 16 -3.94 -10.94 -6.32
CA ASN A 16 -4.93 -11.96 -6.66
C ASN A 16 -4.22 -13.00 -7.55
N SER A 17 -3.47 -13.89 -6.91
CA SER A 17 -2.57 -14.85 -7.57
C SER A 17 -3.28 -16.14 -7.92
N THR A 18 -3.15 -16.58 -9.18
CA THR A 18 -3.67 -17.87 -9.66
C THR A 18 -2.72 -19.04 -9.35
N THR A 19 -1.47 -18.77 -9.00
CA THR A 19 -0.44 -19.78 -8.72
C THR A 19 -0.14 -19.96 -7.25
N GLY A 20 -0.50 -18.97 -6.41
CA GLY A 20 -0.15 -18.96 -5.00
C GLY A 20 1.34 -18.69 -4.73
N PRO A 21 1.82 -18.96 -3.51
CA PRO A 21 3.20 -18.71 -3.10
C PRO A 21 4.22 -19.45 -3.99
N GLY A 22 5.14 -18.71 -4.58
CA GLY A 22 6.13 -19.25 -5.51
C GLY A 22 6.89 -18.15 -6.24
N GLN A 23 7.68 -18.55 -7.24
CA GLN A 23 8.53 -17.64 -7.99
C GLN A 23 7.73 -16.58 -8.77
N ASP A 24 6.56 -16.95 -9.28
CA ASP A 24 5.72 -16.05 -10.10
C ASP A 24 5.22 -14.85 -9.29
N ILE A 25 4.59 -15.10 -8.14
CA ILE A 25 4.10 -14.01 -7.28
C ILE A 25 5.26 -13.24 -6.65
N SER A 26 6.35 -13.91 -6.30
CA SER A 26 7.56 -13.27 -5.76
C SER A 26 8.13 -12.24 -6.75
N LEU A 27 8.27 -12.64 -8.02
CA LEU A 27 8.73 -11.75 -9.09
C LEU A 27 7.72 -10.64 -9.39
N ALA A 28 6.41 -10.93 -9.33
CA ALA A 28 5.37 -9.92 -9.54
C ALA A 28 5.43 -8.82 -8.47
N LEU A 29 5.55 -9.20 -7.20
CA LEU A 29 5.71 -8.25 -6.09
C LEU A 29 6.98 -7.41 -6.24
N TRP A 30 8.11 -8.01 -6.65
CA TRP A 30 9.35 -7.28 -6.88
C TRP A 30 9.27 -6.30 -8.06
N LYS A 31 8.54 -6.64 -9.13
CA LYS A 31 8.40 -5.78 -10.32
C LYS A 31 7.68 -4.47 -10.04
N GLY A 32 6.76 -4.45 -9.06
CA GLY A 32 6.01 -3.24 -8.70
C GLY A 32 5.13 -2.70 -9.84
N VAL A 33 4.64 -3.57 -10.72
CA VAL A 33 3.68 -3.26 -11.78
C VAL A 33 2.59 -4.33 -11.82
N GLU A 34 1.53 -4.08 -12.58
CA GLU A 34 0.53 -5.11 -12.86
C GLU A 34 1.16 -6.31 -13.58
N VAL A 35 0.82 -7.50 -13.10
CA VAL A 35 1.23 -8.78 -13.67
C VAL A 35 -0.01 -9.66 -13.74
N GLN A 36 -0.42 -10.00 -14.97
CA GLN A 36 -1.64 -10.77 -15.23
C GLN A 36 -1.64 -12.08 -14.42
N GLY A 37 -2.75 -12.34 -13.73
CA GLY A 37 -2.92 -13.53 -12.88
C GLY A 37 -2.14 -13.50 -11.56
N GLN A 38 -1.50 -12.38 -11.21
CA GLN A 38 -0.72 -12.24 -9.97
C GLN A 38 -1.10 -11.00 -9.17
N THR A 39 -0.94 -9.81 -9.77
CA THR A 39 -1.06 -8.53 -9.07
C THR A 39 -1.69 -7.47 -9.96
N LYS A 40 -2.58 -6.64 -9.41
CA LYS A 40 -3.12 -5.41 -10.03
C LYS A 40 -2.53 -4.20 -9.31
N LEU A 41 -2.16 -3.15 -10.02
CA LEU A 41 -1.65 -1.93 -9.40
C LEU A 41 -2.81 -0.96 -9.11
N LEU A 42 -3.11 -0.70 -7.84
CA LEU A 42 -4.19 0.22 -7.47
C LEU A 42 -3.74 1.69 -7.50
N TRP A 43 -2.48 1.94 -7.17
CA TRP A 43 -1.90 3.27 -7.10
C TRP A 43 -0.37 3.20 -7.23
N GLU A 44 0.23 4.23 -7.84
CA GLU A 44 1.68 4.43 -7.93
C GLU A 44 2.03 5.84 -7.47
N ASP A 45 3.08 5.97 -6.65
CA ASP A 45 3.63 7.25 -6.23
C ASP A 45 4.23 7.98 -7.44
N PRO A 46 3.70 9.16 -7.81
CA PRO A 46 4.25 9.92 -8.94
C PRO A 46 5.68 10.40 -8.68
N SER A 47 6.07 10.58 -7.41
CA SER A 47 7.39 11.07 -7.03
C SER A 47 8.48 10.00 -7.17
N LYS A 48 8.11 8.72 -7.04
CA LYS A 48 9.01 7.55 -7.10
C LYS A 48 10.25 7.67 -6.19
N VAL A 49 10.12 8.41 -5.09
CA VAL A 49 11.21 8.64 -4.14
C VAL A 49 11.29 7.48 -3.16
N GLY A 50 12.48 6.90 -3.01
CA GLY A 50 12.76 5.84 -2.03
C GLY A 50 12.75 6.32 -0.58
N TRP A 51 12.84 5.39 0.38
CA TRP A 51 12.99 5.75 1.81
C TRP A 51 14.45 6.10 2.12
N SER A 52 14.66 6.92 3.14
CA SER A 52 16.00 7.31 3.62
C SER A 52 16.50 6.36 4.72
N TYR A 53 17.80 6.09 4.73
CA TYR A 53 18.42 5.23 5.75
C TYR A 53 18.22 5.79 7.17
N ASN A 54 18.02 4.89 8.14
CA ASN A 54 17.87 5.21 9.57
C ASN A 54 16.88 6.35 9.85
N SER A 55 15.80 6.41 9.08
CA SER A 55 14.79 7.47 9.15
C SER A 55 13.46 6.87 9.56
N ALA A 56 12.79 7.50 10.52
CA ALA A 56 11.49 7.05 11.00
C ALA A 56 10.37 7.60 10.10
N TYR A 57 9.50 6.70 9.67
CA TYR A 57 8.28 7.04 8.94
C TYR A 57 7.04 6.59 9.70
N ARG A 58 6.01 7.42 9.69
CA ARG A 58 4.67 7.08 10.19
C ARG A 58 3.78 6.83 8.99
N TRP A 59 3.10 5.69 8.94
CA TRP A 59 2.10 5.42 7.92
C TRP A 59 0.70 5.37 8.52
N GLU A 60 -0.28 5.74 7.71
CA GLU A 60 -1.70 5.62 8.02
C GLU A 60 -2.40 4.97 6.83
N LEU A 61 -3.18 3.91 7.10
CA LEU A 61 -4.00 3.24 6.10
C LEU A 61 -5.46 3.33 6.55
N LYS A 62 -6.30 3.98 5.74
CA LYS A 62 -7.75 3.94 5.88
C LYS A 62 -8.31 2.97 4.85
N HIS A 63 -9.07 1.99 5.31
CA HIS A 63 -9.79 1.06 4.44
C HIS A 63 -11.25 0.98 4.90
N ARG A 64 -12.16 1.40 4.03
CA ARG A 64 -13.60 1.49 4.25
C ARG A 64 -14.30 0.60 3.22
N VAL A 65 -14.59 -0.62 3.66
CA VAL A 65 -15.10 -1.71 2.80
C VAL A 65 -16.46 -1.36 2.22
N ASP A 66 -17.31 -0.71 3.00
CA ASP A 66 -18.68 -0.29 2.65
C ASP A 66 -18.74 0.58 1.40
N ILE A 67 -17.73 1.43 1.19
CA ILE A 67 -17.64 2.36 0.06
C ILE A 67 -16.44 2.05 -0.87
N GLY A 68 -15.71 0.97 -0.62
CA GLY A 68 -14.51 0.58 -1.37
C GLY A 68 -13.35 1.57 -1.26
N LEU A 69 -13.30 2.42 -0.23
CA LEU A 69 -12.25 3.44 -0.10
C LEU A 69 -10.99 2.85 0.53
N ILE A 70 -9.85 3.07 -0.14
CA ILE A 70 -8.51 2.82 0.36
C ILE A 70 -7.73 4.14 0.28
N ARG A 71 -7.10 4.55 1.38
CA ARG A 71 -6.20 5.72 1.39
C ARG A 71 -4.98 5.43 2.23
N PHE A 72 -3.81 5.65 1.64
CA PHE A 72 -2.52 5.51 2.29
C PHE A 72 -1.84 6.87 2.41
N ARG A 73 -1.34 7.17 3.60
CA ARG A 73 -0.50 8.33 3.86
C ARG A 73 0.80 7.91 4.53
N LEU A 74 1.88 8.60 4.20
CA LEU A 74 3.20 8.41 4.79
C LEU A 74 3.76 9.76 5.21
N TYR A 75 4.32 9.79 6.42
CA TYR A 75 4.91 10.98 7.02
C TYR A 75 6.36 10.71 7.41
N GLU A 76 7.20 11.73 7.23
CA GLU A 76 8.56 11.80 7.76
C GLU A 76 8.57 12.86 8.87
N GLY A 77 8.63 12.42 10.13
CA GLY A 77 8.28 13.29 11.25
C GLY A 77 6.84 13.78 11.15
N SER A 78 6.62 15.10 11.13
CA SER A 78 5.30 15.73 10.94
C SER A 78 4.97 16.05 9.48
N ARG A 79 5.92 15.85 8.55
CA ARG A 79 5.75 16.22 7.15
C ARG A 79 5.10 15.08 6.37
N LEU A 80 3.96 15.35 5.73
CA LEU A 80 3.34 14.44 4.78
C LEU A 80 4.23 14.34 3.53
N VAL A 81 4.72 13.13 3.23
CA VAL A 81 5.61 12.86 2.10
C VAL A 81 4.95 12.03 1.01
N VAL A 82 3.90 11.26 1.35
CA VAL A 82 3.08 10.51 0.39
C VAL A 82 1.62 10.59 0.81
N ASP A 83 0.73 10.89 -0.12
CA ASP A 83 -0.71 10.69 0.02
C ASP A 83 -1.21 10.05 -1.28
N SER A 84 -1.85 8.88 -1.18
CA SER A 84 -2.44 8.24 -2.35
C SER A 84 -3.65 8.97 -2.90
N GLY A 85 -4.25 9.86 -2.09
CA GLY A 85 -5.63 10.26 -2.28
C GLY A 85 -6.58 9.08 -2.04
N ASP A 86 -7.83 9.27 -2.44
CA ASP A 86 -8.88 8.26 -2.30
C ASP A 86 -8.79 7.29 -3.48
N VAL A 87 -8.39 6.05 -3.19
CA VAL A 87 -8.33 4.94 -4.16
C VAL A 87 -9.59 4.10 -3.96
N LEU A 88 -10.43 4.01 -5.00
CA LEU A 88 -11.69 3.27 -4.94
C LEU A 88 -11.52 1.87 -5.55
N ASP A 89 -11.60 0.84 -4.70
CA ASP A 89 -11.61 -0.55 -5.11
C ASP A 89 -12.46 -1.37 -4.12
N ALA A 90 -13.55 -1.96 -4.62
CA ALA A 90 -14.50 -2.74 -3.81
C ALA A 90 -14.22 -4.26 -3.84
N SER A 91 -13.09 -4.70 -4.40
CA SER A 91 -12.79 -6.14 -4.47
C SER A 91 -12.30 -6.71 -3.12
N LEU A 92 -11.80 -5.84 -2.23
CA LEU A 92 -11.33 -6.20 -0.90
C LEU A 92 -12.44 -6.03 0.16
N HIS A 93 -13.03 -7.14 0.58
CA HIS A 93 -14.17 -7.16 1.50
C HIS A 93 -13.76 -7.18 2.99
N GLY A 94 -12.61 -6.57 3.30
CA GLY A 94 -11.97 -6.64 4.62
C GLY A 94 -10.94 -7.77 4.73
N GLY A 95 -10.47 -8.04 5.95
CA GLY A 95 -9.46 -9.07 6.20
C GLY A 95 -8.61 -8.80 7.44
N ARG A 96 -7.43 -9.42 7.47
CA ARG A 96 -6.43 -9.24 8.53
C ARG A 96 -5.37 -8.21 8.12
N LEU A 97 -4.76 -7.58 9.11
CA LEU A 97 -3.63 -6.68 8.91
C LEU A 97 -2.32 -7.40 9.20
N GLY A 98 -1.26 -6.98 8.52
CA GLY A 98 0.08 -7.50 8.68
C GLY A 98 1.11 -6.57 8.06
N VAL A 99 2.38 -6.87 8.31
CA VAL A 99 3.52 -6.15 7.73
C VAL A 99 4.18 -7.01 6.66
N TYR A 100 4.80 -6.35 5.68
CA TYR A 100 5.42 -7.00 4.54
C TYR A 100 6.88 -6.55 4.39
N CYS A 101 7.75 -7.50 4.06
CA CYS A 101 9.15 -7.25 3.73
C CYS A 101 9.55 -8.14 2.55
N TYR A 102 10.33 -7.58 1.63
CA TYR A 102 10.96 -8.31 0.54
C TYR A 102 12.45 -7.96 0.49
N SER A 103 13.29 -8.90 0.92
CA SER A 103 14.76 -8.79 0.82
C SER A 103 15.36 -7.52 1.47
N GLN A 104 14.76 -7.02 2.55
CA GLN A 104 15.28 -5.88 3.32
C GLN A 104 15.53 -6.30 4.78
N GLU A 105 16.78 -6.28 5.20
CA GLU A 105 17.16 -6.55 6.59
C GLU A 105 16.98 -5.32 7.48
N ASN A 106 16.94 -5.57 8.79
CA ASN A 106 16.90 -4.54 9.84
C ASN A 106 15.71 -3.57 9.74
N VAL A 107 14.56 -4.06 9.26
CA VAL A 107 13.30 -3.30 9.29
C VAL A 107 12.67 -3.42 10.66
N VAL A 108 12.29 -2.27 11.23
CA VAL A 108 11.55 -2.21 12.50
C VAL A 108 10.15 -1.67 12.22
N TRP A 109 9.13 -2.45 12.59
CA TRP A 109 7.75 -1.98 12.67
C TRP A 109 7.41 -1.77 14.15
N SER A 110 7.11 -0.53 14.53
CA SER A 110 6.84 -0.16 15.92
C SER A 110 5.57 0.69 16.00
N ASP A 111 4.99 0.74 17.22
CA ASP A 111 3.76 1.50 17.52
C ASP A 111 2.61 1.22 16.54
N LEU A 112 2.41 -0.07 16.23
CA LEU A 112 1.32 -0.51 15.36
C LEU A 112 -0.01 -0.38 16.11
N VAL A 113 -0.89 0.47 15.59
CA VAL A 113 -2.21 0.72 16.15
C VAL A 113 -3.26 0.47 15.08
N THR A 114 -4.30 -0.27 15.44
CA THR A 114 -5.46 -0.55 14.59
C THR A 114 -6.72 -0.07 15.27
N LYS A 115 -7.64 0.50 14.52
CA LYS A 115 -8.95 0.98 15.00
C LYS A 115 -10.01 0.66 13.96
N CYS A 116 -11.20 0.28 14.43
CA CYS A 116 -12.39 0.19 13.59
C CYS A 116 -13.02 1.58 13.45
N ASP A 117 -13.49 1.90 12.25
CA ASP A 117 -14.20 3.14 11.94
C ASP A 117 -15.59 2.78 11.42
N ASP A 118 -16.55 2.69 12.33
CA ASP A 118 -17.94 2.33 12.03
C ASP A 118 -18.81 3.56 11.70
N THR A 119 -18.19 4.71 11.41
CA THR A 119 -18.94 5.90 11.03
C THR A 119 -19.70 5.65 9.72
N PRO A 120 -21.03 5.75 9.69
CA PRO A 120 -21.77 5.55 8.45
C PRO A 120 -21.33 6.60 7.41
N PRO A 121 -21.32 6.25 6.11
CA PRO A 121 -21.07 7.24 5.07
C PRO A 121 -22.09 8.37 5.21
N PRO A 122 -21.72 9.63 4.90
CA PRO A 122 -22.65 10.75 5.00
C PRO A 122 -23.89 10.44 4.15
N ASP A 123 -25.07 10.51 4.78
CA ASP A 123 -26.36 10.22 4.13
C ASP A 123 -26.51 11.06 2.86
N ILE A 124 -26.72 10.41 1.71
CA ILE A 124 -27.08 11.07 0.42
C ILE A 124 -28.57 11.48 0.44
N THR A 125 -29.09 11.92 1.59
CA THR A 125 -30.45 12.43 1.73
C THR A 125 -30.43 13.66 2.62
N SER A 126 -30.09 14.78 2.00
CA SER A 126 -30.61 16.08 2.38
C SER A 126 -31.19 16.67 1.10
N ALA A 127 -32.43 16.26 0.81
CA ALA A 127 -33.32 16.95 -0.12
C ALA A 127 -34.09 18.03 0.64
#